data_AF-A0A957ZFX3-F1
#
_entry.id   AF-A0A957ZFX3-F1
#
_cell.length_a   1.000
_cell.length_b   1.000
_cell.length_c   1.000
_cell.angle_alpha   90.00
_cell.angle_beta   90.00
_cell.angle_gamma   90.00
#
_symmetry.space_group_name_H-M   'P 1'
#
loop_
_entity.id
_entity.type
_entity.pdbx_description
1 polymer ?
#
loop_
_entity_poly.entity_id
_entity_poly.type
_entity_poly.pdbx_seq_one_letter_code
_entity_poly.pdbx_strand_id
1 'polypeptide(L)'
;RVFDVVELLVELAEEKGCSVSQLALAWCLSQPGVTAPIIGPRTPEQLADNLGACDVTITNEDTCRIDAVMPPGQMLVHYMRATTAPRARW
;
A
#
# COMPACT_ATOMS: atom_id res chain seq x y z
N ARG A 1 -9.92 -8.21 11.06
CA ARG A 1 -8.52 -7.81 10.78
C ARG A 1 -8.30 -7.48 9.31
N VAL A 2 -8.37 -8.44 8.38
CA VAL A 2 -8.21 -8.13 6.95
C VAL A 2 -9.36 -7.27 6.43
N PHE A 3 -10.59 -7.51 6.87
CA PHE A 3 -11.72 -6.64 6.51
C PHE A 3 -11.57 -5.23 7.10
N ASP A 4 -11.13 -5.12 8.36
CA ASP A 4 -10.91 -3.85 9.05
C ASP A 4 -9.88 -2.97 8.32
N VAL A 5 -8.82 -3.55 7.74
CA VAL A 5 -7.84 -2.78 6.95
C VAL A 5 -8.43 -2.33 5.61
N VAL A 6 -9.30 -3.15 5.00
CA VAL A 6 -9.95 -2.78 3.73
C VAL A 6 -10.89 -1.60 3.95
N GLU A 7 -11.68 -1.61 5.01
CA GLU A 7 -12.57 -0.50 5.38
C GLU A 7 -11.76 0.80 5.60
N LEU A 8 -10.68 0.73 6.38
CA LEU A 8 -9.78 1.87 6.58
C LEU A 8 -9.19 2.41 5.26
N LEU A 9 -8.77 1.53 4.35
CA LEU A 9 -8.19 1.95 3.07
C LEU A 9 -9.22 2.58 2.13
N VAL A 10 -10.49 2.14 2.20
CA VAL A 10 -11.59 2.78 1.47
C VAL A 10 -11.80 4.20 1.98
N GLU A 11 -11.90 4.39 3.30
CA GLU A 11 -12.05 5.72 3.92
C GLU A 11 -10.89 6.66 3.55
N LEU A 12 -9.64 6.18 3.67
CA LEU A 12 -8.44 6.95 3.30
C LEU A 12 -8.42 7.33 1.81
N ALA A 13 -8.88 6.44 0.94
CA ALA A 13 -8.94 6.70 -0.49
C ALA A 13 -9.97 7.79 -0.81
N GLU A 14 -11.13 7.75 -0.15
CA GLU A 14 -12.16 8.80 -0.23
C GLU A 14 -11.66 10.16 0.28
N GLU A 15 -11.01 10.19 1.45
CA GLU A 15 -10.41 11.42 2.03
C GLU A 15 -9.41 12.07 1.06
N LYS A 16 -8.67 11.25 0.30
CA LYS A 16 -7.67 11.71 -0.67
C LYS A 16 -8.21 11.91 -2.08
N GLY A 17 -9.48 11.58 -2.33
CA GLY A 17 -10.10 11.69 -3.65
C GLY A 17 -9.46 10.79 -4.71
N CYS A 18 -9.00 9.59 -4.32
CA CYS A 18 -8.32 8.64 -5.20
C CYS A 18 -8.98 7.25 -5.12
N SER A 19 -8.65 6.36 -6.06
CA SER A 19 -9.07 4.96 -5.98
C SER A 19 -8.25 4.21 -4.93
N VAL A 20 -8.81 3.14 -4.34
CA VAL A 20 -8.05 2.29 -3.40
C VAL A 20 -6.81 1.68 -4.08
N SER A 21 -6.90 1.39 -5.38
CA SER A 21 -5.76 0.93 -6.19
C SER A 21 -4.66 2.00 -6.27
N GLN A 22 -5.03 3.25 -6.54
CA GLN A 22 -4.09 4.37 -6.56
C GLN A 22 -3.44 4.58 -5.19
N LEU A 23 -4.23 4.54 -4.11
CA LEU A 23 -3.73 4.65 -2.74
C LEU A 23 -2.69 3.56 -2.43
N ALA A 24 -2.99 2.30 -2.76
CA ALA A 24 -2.10 1.18 -2.52
C ALA A 24 -0.78 1.31 -3.30
N LEU A 25 -0.84 1.73 -4.56
CA LEU A 25 0.35 1.95 -5.39
C LEU A 25 1.18 3.14 -4.92
N ALA A 26 0.52 4.23 -4.51
CA ALA A 26 1.17 5.39 -3.93
C ALA A 26 1.86 5.05 -2.60
N TRP A 27 1.24 4.20 -1.79
CA TRP A 27 1.85 3.66 -0.58
C TRP A 27 3.12 2.86 -0.89
N CYS A 28 3.09 1.98 -1.91
CA CYS A 28 4.28 1.27 -2.36
C CYS A 28 5.39 2.22 -2.84
N LEU A 29 5.04 3.23 -3.64
CA LEU A 29 5.97 4.26 -4.12
C LEU A 29 6.61 5.07 -2.98
N SER A 30 5.88 5.27 -1.88
CA SER A 30 6.38 6.00 -0.71
C SER A 30 7.37 5.21 0.15
N GLN A 31 7.50 3.88 -0.05
CA GLN A 31 8.36 3.06 0.80
C GLN A 31 9.85 3.30 0.50
N PRO A 32 10.71 3.38 1.54
CA PRO A 32 12.15 3.49 1.35
C PRO A 32 12.70 2.32 0.53
N GLY A 33 13.46 2.64 -0.52
CA GLY A 33 14.11 1.64 -1.38
C GLY A 33 13.24 1.11 -2.52
N VAL A 34 11.98 1.56 -2.65
CA VAL A 34 11.13 1.24 -3.80
C VAL A 34 11.32 2.32 -4.87
N THR A 35 11.87 1.94 -6.02
CA THR A 35 11.97 2.85 -7.18
C THR A 35 10.65 2.93 -7.95
N ALA A 36 10.00 1.78 -8.17
CA ALA A 36 8.70 1.69 -8.84
C ALA A 36 8.00 0.36 -8.50
N PRO A 37 6.68 0.37 -8.23
CA PRO A 37 5.89 -0.85 -8.12
C PRO A 37 5.70 -1.49 -9.50
N ILE A 38 5.73 -2.82 -9.55
CA ILE A 38 5.39 -3.58 -10.76
C ILE A 38 3.87 -3.74 -10.80
N ILE A 39 3.24 -3.26 -11.88
CA ILE A 39 1.78 -3.37 -12.08
C ILE A 39 1.46 -4.18 -13.34
N GLY A 40 0.41 -4.99 -13.27
CA GLY A 40 -0.07 -5.83 -14.37
C GLY A 40 -1.57 -5.67 -14.62
N PRO A 41 -2.05 -4.50 -15.08
CA PRO A 41 -3.46 -4.28 -15.37
C PRO A 41 -3.91 -5.18 -16.53
N ARG A 42 -5.16 -5.66 -16.46
CA ARG A 42 -5.76 -6.51 -17.50
C ARG A 42 -6.45 -5.70 -18.59
N THR A 43 -6.72 -4.41 -18.35
CA THR A 43 -7.37 -3.51 -19.30
C THR A 43 -6.67 -2.13 -19.35
N PRO A 44 -6.82 -1.37 -20.44
CA PRO A 44 -6.30 0.00 -20.54
C PRO A 44 -6.85 0.95 -19.48
N GLU A 45 -8.10 0.79 -19.07
CA GLU A 45 -8.76 1.64 -18.06
C GLU A 45 -8.13 1.42 -16.68
N GLN A 46 -7.81 0.17 -16.33
CA GLN A 46 -7.08 -0.14 -15.10
C GLN A 46 -5.67 0.44 -15.12
N LEU A 47 -5.00 0.41 -16.29
CA LEU A 47 -3.70 1.05 -16.44
C LEU A 47 -3.82 2.56 -16.22
N ALA A 48 -4.78 3.22 -16.87
CA ALA A 48 -5.00 4.65 -16.74
C ALA A 48 -5.34 5.05 -15.29
N ASP A 49 -6.21 4.30 -14.61
CA ASP A 49 -6.50 4.52 -13.18
C ASP A 49 -5.24 4.39 -12.33
N ASN A 50 -4.50 3.29 -12.47
CA ASN A 50 -3.30 3.03 -11.67
C ASN A 50 -2.21 4.12 -11.84
N LEU A 51 -2.11 4.74 -13.01
CA LEU A 51 -1.14 5.82 -13.25
C LEU A 51 -1.41 7.06 -12.39
N GLY A 52 -2.66 7.29 -11.98
CA GLY A 52 -3.01 8.38 -11.05
C GLY A 52 -2.40 8.23 -9.65
N ALA A 53 -1.86 7.06 -9.31
CA ALA A 53 -1.13 6.84 -8.06
C ALA A 53 0.08 7.78 -7.90
N CYS A 54 0.68 8.23 -8.99
CA CYS A 54 1.80 9.16 -8.98
C CYS A 54 1.45 10.55 -8.41
N ASP A 55 0.17 10.92 -8.46
CA ASP A 55 -0.33 12.21 -7.97
C ASP A 55 -0.83 12.13 -6.51
N VAL A 56 -0.89 10.92 -5.94
CA VAL A 56 -1.34 10.70 -4.57
C VAL A 56 -0.17 10.81 -3.60
N THR A 57 -0.25 11.76 -2.67
CA THR A 57 0.74 11.91 -1.60
C THR A 57 0.33 11.11 -0.36
N ILE A 58 1.21 10.20 0.06
CA ILE A 58 1.09 9.46 1.32
C ILE A 58 1.85 10.19 2.41
N THR A 59 1.13 10.58 3.46
CA THR A 59 1.69 11.25 4.62
C THR A 59 2.13 10.24 5.68
N ASN A 60 2.92 10.72 6.64
CA ASN A 60 3.29 9.92 7.81
C ASN A 60 2.06 9.52 8.63
N GLU A 61 1.03 10.37 8.69
CA GLU A 61 -0.21 10.08 9.40
C GLU A 61 -0.98 8.92 8.76
N ASP A 62 -1.10 8.92 7.43
CA ASP A 62 -1.72 7.81 6.68
C ASP A 62 -1.01 6.49 6.98
N THR A 63 0.33 6.53 6.97
CA THR A 63 1.15 5.36 7.26
C THR A 63 0.95 4.87 8.69
N CYS A 64 0.89 5.79 9.66
CA CYS A 64 0.60 5.44 11.06
C CYS A 64 -0.80 4.83 11.25
N ARG A 65 -1.83 5.34 10.55
CA ARG A 65 -3.18 4.79 10.58
C ARG A 65 -3.20 3.35 10.05
N ILE A 66 -2.53 3.10 8.92
CA ILE A 66 -2.41 1.76 8.32
C ILE A 66 -1.66 0.81 9.26
N ASP A 67 -0.51 1.23 9.77
CA ASP A 67 0.35 0.43 10.66
C ASP A 67 -0.36 0.08 11.99
N ALA A 68 -1.27 0.92 12.47
CA ALA A 68 -2.06 0.66 13.68
C ALA A 68 -3.04 -0.52 13.52
N VAL A 69 -3.62 -0.69 12.33
CA VAL A 69 -4.54 -1.79 12.03
C VAL A 69 -3.78 -3.04 11.57
N MET A 70 -2.74 -2.85 10.75
CA MET A 70 -1.90 -3.91 10.21
C MET A 70 -0.43 -3.58 10.40
N PRO A 71 0.16 -3.98 11.54
CA PRO A 71 1.59 -3.78 11.78
C PRO A 71 2.45 -4.47 10.72
N PRO A 72 3.61 -3.89 10.36
CA PRO A 72 4.50 -4.45 9.35
C PRO A 72 4.97 -5.86 9.74
N GLY A 73 5.13 -6.72 8.73
CA GLY A 73 5.65 -8.09 8.89
C GLY A 73 4.61 -9.14 9.30
N GLN A 74 3.32 -8.80 9.40
CA GLN A 74 2.28 -9.80 9.69
C GLN A 74 1.85 -10.63 8.48
N MET A 75 1.84 -10.03 7.28
CA MET A 75 1.43 -10.68 6.04
C MET A 75 2.65 -10.90 5.13
N LEU A 76 3.49 -11.86 5.52
CA LEU A 76 4.64 -12.29 4.73
C LEU A 76 4.31 -13.58 3.98
N VAL A 77 4.72 -13.66 2.71
CA VAL A 77 4.68 -14.92 1.95
C VAL A 77 5.54 -15.94 2.69
N HIS A 78 5.10 -17.21 2.78
CA HIS A 78 5.76 -18.24 3.60
C HIS A 78 7.28 -18.37 3.32
N TYR A 79 7.69 -18.18 2.06
CA TYR A 79 9.12 -18.21 1.68
C TYR A 79 9.94 -17.02 2.23
N MET A 80 9.31 -15.86 2.45
CA MET A 80 9.94 -14.68 3.04
C MET A 80 9.90 -14.66 4.58
N ARG A 81 9.43 -15.73 5.23
CA ARG A 81 9.50 -15.88 6.68
C ARG A 81 10.93 -16.25 7.09
N ALA A 82 11.85 -15.29 7.04
CA ALA A 82 13.22 -15.49 7.51
C ALA A 82 13.22 -15.71 9.03
N THR A 83 13.91 -16.76 9.49
CA THR A 83 14.07 -17.11 10.92
C THR A 83 15.02 -16.18 11.69
N THR A 84 15.63 -15.21 11.02
CA THR A 84 16.52 -14.21 11.62
C THR A 84 15.84 -12.84 11.62
N ALA A 85 15.27 -12.43 12.76
CA ALA A 85 15.04 -11.01 13.04
C ALA A 85 16.41 -10.33 13.30
N PRO A 86 16.66 -9.06 12.93
CA PRO A 86 15.69 -7.96 12.88
C PRO A 86 15.75 -7.09 11.60
N ARG A 87 14.57 -6.68 11.11
CA ARG A 87 14.20 -5.33 10.63
C ARG A 87 12.84 -5.41 9.95
N ALA A 88 11.80 -5.11 10.73
CA ALA A 88 10.47 -4.83 10.22
C ALA A 88 10.50 -3.49 9.48
N ARG A 89 10.93 -3.52 8.22
CA ARG A 89 10.60 -2.60 7.12
C ARG A 89 11.52 -2.96 5.95
N TRP A 90 11.07 -3.96 5.20
CA TRP A 90 11.33 -4.15 3.77
C TRP A 90 10.03 -4.70 3.20
#